data_AF-A0A5J9TQC7-F1
#
_entry.id   AF-A0A5J9TQC7-F1
#
_cell.length_a   1.000
_cell.length_b   1.000
_cell.length_c   1.000
_cell.angle_alpha   90.00
_cell.angle_beta   90.00
_cell.angle_gamma   90.00
#
_symmetry.space_group_name_H-M   'P 1'
#
loop_
_entity.id
_entity.type
_entity.pdbx_description
1 polymer ?
#
loop_
_entity_poly.entity_id
_entity_poly.type
_entity_poly.pdbx_seq_one_letter_code
_entity_poly.pdbx_strand_id
1 'polypeptide(L)'
;MHLDVVSLEEVRDNKGYVKDLAKEFFAASGGSINGAGKIRVLERWLTQLGVGWVLRVADEAGLGQSPPDAARLWSWALSEMNRFIKLVFHDTSCASLSIIWEEESAVTESKTQQVEFARFIQEAMVRMTSFIDFIIAAVNPICGLPGLYEKLDAMLHVHDAVSNAVADLSCYALAGSTEFDRILSEMVRLLLQKEGETGEAIWRIMEEFWTRILQYVEGDNVFWRHPQGSSSIHYVTLSLTSYIRLLYAHHRLVDQIVSEAASLGNYVTRIANNDPFATLTMEMTLLIQEKLAQKSLLFPTQSFRFLFLVNSSYFIWKELHELRKSNPLCKFESEFMRTYTTQKLWKVPDPTLRARLRNAIVERVAADYRKYLEVNSVSTPRITPQELEEMLQDLFEG
;
A
#
# COMPACT_ATOMS: atom_id res chain seq x y z
N MET A 1 -5.54 -5.50 15.10
CA MET A 1 -6.54 -6.24 14.32
C MET A 1 -6.03 -7.67 14.26
N HIS A 2 -6.82 -8.63 14.76
CA HIS A 2 -6.42 -10.01 14.99
C HIS A 2 -5.95 -10.66 13.67
N LEU A 3 -4.68 -11.06 13.61
CA LEU A 3 -4.22 -12.04 12.64
C LEU A 3 -4.78 -13.38 13.13
N ASP A 4 -5.82 -13.84 12.46
CA ASP A 4 -6.47 -15.12 12.75
C ASP A 4 -5.49 -16.27 12.52
N VAL A 5 -5.42 -17.15 13.52
CA VAL A 5 -4.76 -18.45 13.42
C VAL A 5 -5.66 -19.32 12.55
N VAL A 6 -5.49 -19.22 11.22
CA VAL A 6 -6.13 -20.14 10.27
C VAL A 6 -5.63 -21.55 10.58
N SER A 7 -6.54 -22.50 10.74
CA SER A 7 -6.17 -23.87 11.10
C SER A 7 -5.38 -24.52 9.94
N LEU A 8 -4.33 -25.28 10.27
CA LEU A 8 -3.50 -25.98 9.27
C LEU A 8 -4.33 -26.95 8.39
N GLU A 9 -5.42 -27.50 8.94
CA GLU A 9 -6.34 -28.37 8.22
C GLU A 9 -7.12 -27.61 7.15
N GLU A 10 -7.64 -26.42 7.46
CA GLU A 10 -8.34 -25.55 6.51
C GLU A 10 -7.41 -25.07 5.37
N VAL A 11 -6.14 -24.80 5.69
CA VAL A 11 -5.12 -24.48 4.68
C VAL A 11 -4.85 -25.67 3.75
N ARG A 12 -4.79 -26.89 4.31
CA ARG A 12 -4.53 -28.12 3.56
C ARG A 12 -5.70 -28.49 2.64
N ASP A 13 -6.93 -28.37 3.14
CA ASP A 13 -8.15 -28.62 2.38
C ASP A 13 -8.30 -27.64 1.20
N ASN A 14 -7.98 -26.36 1.43
CA ASN A 14 -7.96 -25.35 0.37
C ASN A 14 -6.89 -25.64 -0.69
N LYS A 15 -5.68 -26.07 -0.30
CA LYS A 15 -4.63 -26.46 -1.27
C LYS A 15 -5.06 -27.66 -2.11
N GLY A 16 -5.65 -28.70 -1.49
CA GLY A 16 -6.15 -29.88 -2.20
C GLY A 16 -7.23 -29.53 -3.22
N TYR A 17 -8.18 -28.68 -2.82
CA TYR A 17 -9.23 -28.21 -3.70
C TYR A 17 -8.70 -27.46 -4.93
N VAL A 18 -7.78 -26.50 -4.75
CA VAL A 18 -7.19 -25.75 -5.89
C VAL A 18 -6.38 -26.68 -6.79
N LYS A 19 -5.75 -27.72 -6.25
CA LYS A 19 -5.05 -28.73 -7.07
C LYS A 19 -6.00 -29.51 -7.96
N ASP A 20 -7.17 -29.87 -7.46
CA ASP A 20 -8.17 -30.57 -8.25
C ASP A 20 -8.79 -29.65 -9.32
N LEU A 21 -8.94 -28.35 -9.03
CA LEU A 21 -9.28 -27.35 -10.04
C LEU A 21 -8.23 -27.27 -11.14
N ALA A 22 -6.94 -27.25 -10.81
CA ALA A 22 -5.87 -27.24 -11.80
C ALA A 22 -5.94 -28.49 -12.71
N LYS A 23 -6.13 -29.68 -12.14
CA LYS A 23 -6.30 -30.91 -12.94
C LYS A 23 -7.50 -30.82 -13.88
N GLU A 24 -8.65 -30.33 -13.40
CA GLU A 24 -9.85 -30.13 -14.22
C GLU A 24 -9.59 -29.12 -15.35
N PHE A 25 -8.85 -28.05 -15.07
CA PHE A 25 -8.48 -27.03 -16.06
C PHE A 25 -7.65 -27.61 -17.23
N PHE A 26 -6.68 -28.49 -16.95
CA PHE A 26 -5.90 -29.14 -18.01
C PHE A 26 -6.66 -30.27 -18.70
N ALA A 27 -7.51 -31.01 -17.98
CA ALA A 27 -8.39 -32.02 -18.57
C ALA A 27 -9.41 -31.41 -19.55
N ALA A 28 -9.92 -30.20 -19.26
CA ALA A 28 -10.82 -29.46 -20.13
C ALA A 28 -10.20 -29.06 -21.48
N SER A 29 -8.87 -29.12 -21.61
CA SER A 29 -8.15 -28.86 -22.87
C SER A 29 -8.34 -29.96 -23.92
N GLY A 30 -8.79 -31.15 -23.54
CA GLY A 30 -8.95 -32.30 -24.43
C GLY A 30 -10.31 -32.42 -25.14
N GLY A 31 -11.33 -31.65 -24.74
CA GLY A 31 -12.72 -31.86 -25.18
C GLY A 31 -13.51 -30.64 -25.67
N SER A 32 -13.03 -29.41 -25.48
CA SER A 32 -13.78 -28.18 -25.79
C SER A 32 -13.11 -27.36 -26.89
N ILE A 33 -13.73 -27.32 -28.08
CA ILE A 33 -13.26 -26.65 -29.29
C ILE A 33 -12.97 -25.14 -29.09
N ASN A 34 -13.53 -24.50 -28.06
CA ASN A 34 -13.47 -23.03 -27.86
C ASN A 34 -12.85 -22.57 -26.53
N GLY A 35 -12.15 -23.41 -25.76
CA GLY A 35 -11.56 -22.99 -24.46
C GLY A 35 -12.58 -22.63 -23.35
N ALA A 36 -13.88 -22.72 -23.62
CA ALA A 36 -14.96 -22.40 -22.68
C ALA A 36 -14.91 -23.23 -21.39
N GLY A 37 -14.45 -24.49 -21.46
CA GLY A 37 -14.23 -25.33 -20.28
C GLY A 37 -13.21 -24.74 -19.30
N LYS A 38 -12.09 -24.21 -19.81
CA LYS A 38 -11.05 -23.58 -18.98
C LYS A 38 -11.55 -22.33 -18.27
N ILE A 39 -12.31 -21.50 -18.99
CA ILE A 39 -12.90 -20.27 -18.44
C ILE A 39 -13.85 -20.59 -17.29
N ARG A 40 -14.68 -21.64 -17.42
CA ARG A 40 -15.61 -22.06 -16.36
C ARG A 40 -14.90 -22.50 -15.07
N VAL A 41 -13.76 -23.20 -15.19
CA VAL A 41 -12.97 -23.62 -14.03
C VAL A 41 -12.39 -22.39 -13.31
N LEU A 42 -11.85 -21.44 -14.06
CA LEU A 42 -11.37 -20.17 -13.50
C LEU A 42 -12.49 -19.35 -12.87
N GLU A 43 -13.64 -19.25 -13.54
CA GLU A 43 -14.81 -18.52 -13.03
C GLU A 43 -15.28 -19.09 -11.69
N ARG A 44 -15.30 -20.42 -11.55
CA ARG A 44 -15.66 -21.07 -10.28
C ARG A 44 -14.69 -20.68 -9.16
N TRP A 45 -13.39 -20.73 -9.43
CA TRP A 45 -12.38 -20.37 -8.42
C TRP A 45 -12.44 -18.88 -8.06
N LEU A 46 -12.47 -17.99 -9.05
CA LEU A 46 -12.55 -16.55 -8.83
C LEU A 46 -13.84 -16.16 -8.10
N THR A 47 -14.96 -16.83 -8.38
CA THR A 47 -16.23 -16.59 -7.66
C THR A 47 -16.13 -16.98 -6.19
N GLN A 48 -15.43 -18.08 -5.86
CA GLN A 48 -15.19 -18.45 -4.46
C GLN A 48 -14.29 -17.45 -3.74
N LEU A 49 -13.34 -16.85 -4.45
CA LEU A 49 -12.53 -15.75 -3.95
C LEU A 49 -13.30 -14.40 -3.91
N GLY A 50 -14.59 -14.37 -4.26
CA GLY A 50 -15.40 -13.14 -4.29
C GLY A 50 -15.08 -12.19 -5.44
N VAL A 51 -14.23 -12.60 -6.38
CA VAL A 51 -13.73 -11.78 -7.50
C VAL A 51 -14.14 -12.33 -8.88
N GLY A 52 -15.17 -13.17 -8.94
CA GLY A 52 -15.70 -13.71 -10.21
C GLY A 52 -16.17 -12.63 -11.19
N TRP A 53 -16.50 -11.44 -10.68
CA TRP A 53 -16.85 -10.27 -11.49
C TRP A 53 -15.71 -9.79 -12.40
N VAL A 54 -14.44 -10.06 -12.06
CA VAL A 54 -13.25 -9.68 -12.85
C VAL A 54 -13.35 -10.18 -14.30
N LEU A 55 -13.96 -11.34 -14.51
CA LEU A 55 -14.12 -11.92 -15.85
C LEU A 55 -15.14 -11.17 -16.73
N ARG A 56 -15.94 -10.29 -16.14
CA ARG A 56 -17.06 -9.58 -16.78
C ARG A 56 -16.89 -8.06 -16.79
N VAL A 57 -15.74 -7.56 -16.35
CA VAL A 57 -15.50 -6.12 -16.22
C VAL A 57 -15.52 -5.47 -17.61
N ALA A 58 -16.62 -4.77 -17.90
CA ALA A 58 -16.80 -3.98 -19.13
C ALA A 58 -17.13 -2.50 -18.82
N ASP A 59 -17.77 -2.22 -17.68
CA ASP A 59 -18.10 -0.87 -17.19
C ASP A 59 -18.22 -0.81 -15.65
N GLU A 60 -18.31 0.40 -15.07
CA GLU A 60 -18.45 0.61 -13.60
C GLU A 60 -19.79 0.09 -13.05
N ALA A 61 -20.84 0.02 -13.88
CA ALA A 61 -22.13 -0.56 -13.49
C ALA A 61 -22.03 -2.07 -13.23
N GLY A 62 -21.06 -2.75 -13.85
CA GLY A 62 -20.77 -4.16 -13.67
C GLY A 62 -20.06 -4.55 -12.36
N LEU A 63 -19.52 -3.59 -11.59
CA LEU A 63 -18.82 -3.88 -10.34
C LEU A 63 -19.76 -4.30 -9.20
N GLY A 64 -21.00 -3.81 -9.19
CA GLY A 64 -21.99 -4.08 -8.14
C GLY A 64 -21.61 -3.56 -6.74
N GLN A 65 -20.48 -2.87 -6.60
CA GLN A 65 -19.93 -2.31 -5.35
C GLN A 65 -19.03 -1.10 -5.65
N SER A 66 -18.61 -0.36 -4.62
CA SER A 66 -17.74 0.80 -4.81
C SER A 66 -16.35 0.39 -5.34
N PRO A 67 -15.65 1.23 -6.13
CA PRO A 67 -14.31 0.91 -6.61
C PRO A 67 -13.29 0.58 -5.49
N PRO A 68 -13.27 1.29 -4.34
CA PRO A 68 -12.42 0.91 -3.21
C PRO A 68 -12.70 -0.48 -2.65
N ASP A 69 -13.98 -0.85 -2.49
CA ASP A 69 -14.35 -2.15 -1.95
C ASP A 69 -13.97 -3.28 -2.93
N ALA A 70 -14.16 -3.04 -4.22
CA ALA A 70 -13.70 -3.93 -5.27
C ALA A 70 -12.17 -4.10 -5.25
N ALA A 71 -11.42 -3.01 -5.08
CA ALA A 71 -9.97 -3.07 -4.96
C ALA A 71 -9.53 -3.87 -3.73
N ARG A 72 -10.17 -3.70 -2.57
CA ARG A 72 -9.83 -4.47 -1.35
C ARG A 72 -10.02 -5.98 -1.55
N LEU A 73 -11.15 -6.38 -2.12
CA LEU A 73 -11.44 -7.80 -2.42
C LEU A 73 -10.47 -8.35 -3.47
N TRP A 74 -10.18 -7.57 -4.50
CA TRP A 74 -9.20 -7.92 -5.53
C TRP A 74 -7.80 -8.11 -4.96
N SER A 75 -7.33 -7.19 -4.11
CA SER A 75 -6.03 -7.24 -3.44
C SER A 75 -5.89 -8.45 -2.52
N TRP A 76 -6.96 -8.79 -1.81
CA TRP A 76 -7.02 -10.02 -1.01
C TRP A 76 -6.92 -11.27 -1.89
N ALA A 77 -7.69 -11.34 -2.98
CA ALA A 77 -7.65 -12.49 -3.89
C ALA A 77 -6.27 -12.67 -4.56
N LEU A 78 -5.60 -11.58 -4.96
CA LEU A 78 -4.24 -11.63 -5.49
C LEU A 78 -3.25 -12.16 -4.43
N SER A 79 -3.36 -11.70 -3.19
CA SER A 79 -2.53 -12.17 -2.07
C SER A 79 -2.72 -13.67 -1.83
N GLU A 80 -3.96 -14.15 -1.95
CA GLU A 80 -4.30 -15.55 -1.79
C GLU A 80 -3.73 -16.41 -2.94
N MET A 81 -3.80 -15.94 -4.19
CA MET A 81 -3.13 -16.59 -5.32
C MET A 81 -1.62 -16.70 -5.12
N ASN A 82 -0.99 -15.62 -4.64
CA ASN A 82 0.43 -15.60 -4.34
C ASN A 82 0.80 -16.59 -3.21
N ARG A 83 -0.05 -16.69 -2.17
CA ARG A 83 0.09 -17.68 -1.10
C ARG A 83 0.05 -19.11 -1.65
N PHE A 84 -0.83 -19.42 -2.60
CA PHE A 84 -0.87 -20.74 -3.22
C PHE A 84 0.39 -21.04 -4.05
N ILE A 85 0.94 -20.06 -4.76
CA ILE A 85 2.24 -20.21 -5.46
C ILE A 85 3.36 -20.53 -4.45
N LYS A 86 3.43 -19.80 -3.33
CA LYS A 86 4.41 -20.05 -2.26
C LYS A 86 4.32 -21.48 -1.71
N LEU A 87 3.10 -22.00 -1.54
CA LEU A 87 2.89 -23.38 -1.06
C LEU A 87 3.38 -24.45 -2.04
N VAL A 88 3.54 -24.13 -3.33
CA VAL A 88 4.16 -25.02 -4.32
C VAL A 88 5.67 -24.98 -4.18
N PHE A 89 6.26 -23.80 -3.96
CA PHE A 89 7.70 -23.64 -3.75
C PHE A 89 8.22 -24.33 -2.49
N HIS A 90 7.48 -24.22 -1.39
CA HIS A 90 7.87 -24.86 -0.13
C HIS A 90 7.89 -26.40 -0.22
N ASP A 91 7.06 -27.01 -1.07
CA ASP A 91 7.13 -28.46 -1.36
C ASP A 91 8.42 -28.82 -2.12
N THR A 92 9.05 -27.88 -2.83
CA THR A 92 10.24 -28.11 -3.69
C THR A 92 11.57 -27.86 -2.99
N SER A 93 11.64 -26.94 -2.01
CA SER A 93 12.90 -26.51 -1.38
C SER A 93 13.22 -27.20 -0.04
N CYS A 94 12.43 -28.19 0.38
CA CYS A 94 12.61 -28.87 1.66
C CYS A 94 13.77 -29.88 1.64
N ALA A 95 15.00 -29.36 1.55
CA ALA A 95 16.21 -30.05 1.99
C ALA A 95 16.84 -29.41 3.24
N SER A 96 16.44 -28.19 3.63
CA SER A 96 17.16 -27.42 4.68
C SER A 96 16.34 -27.02 5.92
N LEU A 97 15.04 -27.34 5.99
CA LEU A 97 14.20 -27.10 7.19
C LEU A 97 13.47 -28.37 7.66
N SER A 98 14.07 -29.54 7.41
CA SER A 98 13.56 -30.86 7.80
C SER A 98 13.82 -31.20 9.27
N ILE A 99 13.57 -30.29 10.22
CA ILE A 99 13.69 -30.60 11.65
C ILE A 99 12.34 -30.61 12.38
N ILE A 100 11.23 -30.18 11.75
CA ILE A 100 9.93 -30.13 12.47
C ILE A 100 8.82 -30.95 11.80
N TRP A 101 8.98 -31.43 10.56
CA TRP A 101 7.88 -32.02 9.78
C TRP A 101 8.20 -33.45 9.31
N GLU A 102 8.73 -34.27 10.21
CA GLU A 102 8.65 -35.73 10.04
C GLU A 102 7.43 -36.23 10.81
N GLU A 103 6.32 -36.42 10.10
CA GLU A 103 5.63 -37.71 10.02
C GLU A 103 4.40 -37.59 9.11
N GLU A 104 4.32 -38.54 8.17
CA GLU A 104 3.14 -38.97 7.41
C GLU A 104 2.47 -38.00 6.40
N SER A 105 2.97 -38.00 5.15
CA SER A 105 2.22 -38.57 4.02
C SER A 105 3.09 -38.61 2.75
N ALA A 106 3.39 -39.83 2.28
CA ALA A 106 4.13 -40.06 1.05
C ALA A 106 3.20 -40.02 -0.17
N VAL A 107 3.13 -38.86 -0.84
CA VAL A 107 2.93 -38.77 -2.29
C VAL A 107 3.87 -37.66 -2.78
N THR A 108 5.04 -38.05 -3.28
CA THR A 108 5.91 -37.12 -4.00
C THR A 108 5.18 -36.66 -5.26
N GLU A 109 4.71 -35.41 -5.24
CA GLU A 109 4.01 -34.80 -6.36
C GLU A 109 4.91 -34.76 -7.61
N SER A 110 4.37 -35.10 -8.78
CA SER A 110 5.17 -35.07 -10.00
C SER A 110 5.51 -33.62 -10.37
N LYS A 111 6.74 -33.38 -10.86
CA LYS A 111 7.15 -32.07 -11.41
C LYS A 111 6.17 -31.54 -12.44
N THR A 112 5.51 -32.42 -13.20
CA THR A 112 4.48 -32.05 -14.19
C THR A 112 3.25 -31.43 -13.52
N GLN A 113 2.78 -31.98 -12.41
CA GLN A 113 1.61 -31.48 -11.68
C GLN A 113 1.88 -30.11 -11.04
N GLN A 114 3.11 -29.88 -10.58
CA GLN A 114 3.54 -28.58 -10.05
C GLN A 114 3.52 -27.49 -11.13
N VAL A 115 4.03 -27.80 -12.33
CA VAL A 115 4.01 -26.89 -13.47
C VAL A 115 2.58 -26.59 -13.93
N GLU A 116 1.71 -27.60 -14.00
CA GLU A 116 0.28 -27.41 -14.31
C GLU A 116 -0.39 -26.50 -13.28
N PHE A 117 -0.21 -26.77 -12.00
CA PHE A 117 -0.76 -25.93 -10.93
C PHE A 117 -0.27 -24.48 -11.00
N ALA A 118 1.03 -24.27 -11.26
CA ALA A 118 1.60 -22.94 -11.44
C ALA A 118 0.98 -22.19 -12.63
N ARG A 119 0.83 -22.87 -13.78
CA ARG A 119 0.17 -22.33 -14.98
C ARG A 119 -1.30 -22.00 -14.73
N PHE A 120 -2.00 -22.80 -13.93
CA PHE A 120 -3.39 -22.50 -13.55
C PHE A 120 -3.48 -21.19 -12.76
N ILE A 121 -2.61 -20.99 -11.76
CA ILE A 121 -2.57 -19.74 -10.99
C ILE A 121 -2.14 -18.57 -11.88
N GLN A 122 -1.18 -18.79 -12.79
CA GLN A 122 -0.75 -17.78 -13.76
C GLN A 122 -1.92 -17.26 -14.57
N GLU A 123 -2.73 -18.16 -15.13
CA GLU A 123 -3.88 -17.78 -15.94
C GLU A 123 -4.89 -16.98 -15.10
N ALA A 124 -5.13 -17.37 -13.85
CA ALA A 124 -5.99 -16.60 -12.95
C ALA A 124 -5.44 -15.19 -12.68
N MET A 125 -4.15 -15.06 -12.39
CA MET A 125 -3.48 -13.76 -12.18
C MET A 125 -3.53 -12.89 -13.44
N VAL A 126 -3.36 -13.47 -14.64
CA VAL A 126 -3.54 -12.75 -15.90
C VAL A 126 -4.95 -12.18 -16.01
N ARG A 127 -5.99 -12.93 -15.63
CA ARG A 127 -7.36 -12.41 -15.64
C ARG A 127 -7.56 -11.29 -14.62
N MET A 128 -6.92 -11.38 -13.45
CA MET A 128 -6.94 -10.32 -12.44
C MET A 128 -6.43 -8.98 -12.98
N THR A 129 -5.48 -8.97 -13.92
CA THR A 129 -4.96 -7.72 -14.50
C THR A 129 -5.98 -6.89 -15.27
N SER A 130 -7.06 -7.51 -15.78
CA SER A 130 -8.12 -6.79 -16.51
C SER A 130 -8.83 -5.73 -15.67
N PHE A 131 -8.90 -5.94 -14.35
CA PHE A 131 -9.45 -4.94 -13.43
C PHE A 131 -8.54 -3.71 -13.29
N ILE A 132 -7.21 -3.91 -13.35
CA ILE A 132 -6.23 -2.82 -13.34
C ILE A 132 -6.44 -1.95 -14.58
N ASP A 133 -6.51 -2.58 -15.76
CA ASP A 133 -6.77 -1.91 -17.03
C ASP A 133 -8.07 -1.12 -17.01
N PHE A 134 -9.12 -1.72 -16.45
CA PHE A 134 -10.41 -1.10 -16.29
C PHE A 134 -10.36 0.15 -15.38
N ILE A 135 -9.74 0.05 -14.21
CA ILE A 135 -9.62 1.20 -13.30
C ILE A 135 -8.80 2.30 -13.98
N ILE A 136 -7.69 1.97 -14.64
CA ILE A 136 -6.87 2.95 -15.35
C ILE A 136 -7.67 3.63 -16.47
N ALA A 137 -8.41 2.87 -17.29
CA ALA A 137 -9.17 3.40 -18.41
C ALA A 137 -10.34 4.30 -17.97
N ALA A 138 -10.94 4.03 -16.81
CA ALA A 138 -12.09 4.80 -16.33
C ALA A 138 -11.72 6.19 -15.75
N VAL A 139 -10.50 6.73 -15.93
CA VAL A 139 -10.15 8.10 -15.50
C VAL A 139 -10.88 9.09 -16.40
N ASN A 140 -12.18 9.22 -16.16
CA ASN A 140 -13.06 10.04 -16.98
C ASN A 140 -13.04 11.47 -16.41
N PRO A 141 -12.78 12.52 -17.20
CA PRO A 141 -12.74 13.92 -16.74
C PRO A 141 -14.07 14.44 -16.16
N ILE A 142 -15.11 13.61 -16.10
CA ILE A 142 -16.45 13.96 -15.61
C ILE A 142 -16.58 13.73 -14.08
N CYS A 143 -15.72 12.93 -13.45
CA CYS A 143 -15.85 12.58 -12.03
C CYS A 143 -15.49 13.75 -11.10
N GLY A 144 -16.41 14.19 -10.23
CA GLY A 144 -16.12 15.22 -9.22
C GLY A 144 -15.02 14.80 -8.21
N LEU A 145 -14.59 15.73 -7.33
CA LEU A 145 -13.56 15.44 -6.30
C LEU A 145 -13.81 14.16 -5.48
N PRO A 146 -15.05 13.81 -5.08
CA PRO A 146 -15.33 12.54 -4.40
C PRO A 146 -15.03 11.30 -5.26
N GLY A 147 -15.37 11.35 -6.56
CA GLY A 147 -15.08 10.24 -7.48
C GLY A 147 -13.59 10.06 -7.75
N LEU A 148 -12.83 11.17 -7.87
CA LEU A 148 -11.37 11.08 -7.95
C LEU A 148 -10.75 10.50 -6.67
N TYR A 149 -11.31 10.83 -5.50
CA TYR A 149 -10.86 10.29 -4.23
C TYR A 149 -11.07 8.77 -4.14
N GLU A 150 -12.29 8.30 -4.40
CA GLU A 150 -12.61 6.85 -4.39
C GLU A 150 -11.72 6.08 -5.38
N LYS A 151 -11.45 6.70 -6.53
CA LYS A 151 -10.61 6.09 -7.54
C LYS A 151 -9.15 6.02 -7.14
N LEU A 152 -8.62 7.09 -6.56
CA LEU A 152 -7.26 7.11 -6.02
C LEU A 152 -7.11 6.07 -4.91
N ASP A 153 -8.08 5.97 -4.00
CA ASP A 153 -8.10 4.97 -2.94
C ASP A 153 -8.05 3.54 -3.52
N ALA A 154 -8.88 3.25 -4.51
CA ALA A 154 -8.88 1.96 -5.20
C ALA A 154 -7.53 1.64 -5.86
N MET A 155 -6.95 2.59 -6.60
CA MET A 155 -5.66 2.38 -7.26
C MET A 155 -4.50 2.20 -6.28
N LEU A 156 -4.49 2.94 -5.16
CA LEU A 156 -3.47 2.77 -4.12
C LEU A 156 -3.53 1.36 -3.51
N HIS A 157 -4.74 0.82 -3.26
CA HIS A 157 -4.91 -0.55 -2.78
C HIS A 157 -4.47 -1.62 -3.80
N VAL A 158 -4.76 -1.40 -5.09
CA VAL A 158 -4.34 -2.30 -6.17
C VAL A 158 -2.82 -2.26 -6.32
N HIS A 159 -2.23 -1.07 -6.38
CA HIS A 159 -0.79 -0.89 -6.52
C HIS A 159 -0.04 -1.55 -5.36
N ASP A 160 -0.46 -1.32 -4.10
CA ASP A 160 0.16 -1.96 -2.93
C ASP A 160 0.16 -3.49 -3.05
N ALA A 161 -0.98 -4.06 -3.44
CA ALA A 161 -1.10 -5.52 -3.59
C ALA A 161 -0.22 -6.07 -4.71
N VAL A 162 -0.10 -5.35 -5.84
CA VAL A 162 0.79 -5.71 -6.93
C VAL A 162 2.25 -5.62 -6.49
N SER A 163 2.67 -4.51 -5.87
CA SER A 163 4.03 -4.32 -5.34
C SER A 163 4.42 -5.43 -4.36
N ASN A 164 3.51 -5.80 -3.45
CA ASN A 164 3.73 -6.89 -2.50
C ASN A 164 3.84 -8.24 -3.20
N ALA A 165 2.99 -8.51 -4.19
CA ALA A 165 3.06 -9.74 -4.98
C ALA A 165 4.37 -9.83 -5.80
N VAL A 166 4.81 -8.72 -6.41
CA VAL A 166 6.09 -8.64 -7.13
C VAL A 166 7.26 -8.92 -6.20
N ALA A 167 7.31 -8.24 -5.04
CA ALA A 167 8.38 -8.44 -4.06
C ALA A 167 8.46 -9.89 -3.59
N ASP A 168 7.31 -10.47 -3.26
CA ASP A 168 7.19 -11.86 -2.83
C ASP A 168 7.65 -12.84 -3.92
N LEU A 169 7.11 -12.73 -5.14
CA LEU A 169 7.44 -13.66 -6.23
C LEU A 169 8.90 -13.52 -6.69
N SER A 170 9.45 -12.30 -6.66
CA SER A 170 10.84 -12.02 -7.02
C SER A 170 11.84 -12.73 -6.09
N CYS A 171 11.50 -12.92 -4.82
CA CYS A 171 12.34 -13.69 -3.88
C CYS A 171 12.53 -15.15 -4.32
N TYR A 172 11.56 -15.72 -5.03
CA TYR A 172 11.60 -17.12 -5.48
C TYR A 172 12.11 -17.28 -6.92
N ALA A 173 12.03 -16.23 -7.73
CA ALA A 173 12.49 -16.23 -9.13
C ALA A 173 14.02 -16.26 -9.30
N LEU A 174 14.78 -16.70 -8.28
CA LEU A 174 16.23 -16.88 -8.38
C LEU A 174 16.57 -17.79 -9.57
N ALA A 175 17.57 -17.38 -10.35
CA ALA A 175 17.95 -17.90 -11.66
C ALA A 175 18.08 -19.44 -11.75
N GLY A 176 16.95 -20.13 -11.83
CA GLY A 176 16.84 -21.54 -12.17
C GLY A 176 16.43 -21.72 -13.63
N SER A 177 16.78 -22.86 -14.20
CA SER A 177 16.47 -23.19 -15.60
C SER A 177 15.18 -24.02 -15.74
N THR A 178 14.34 -24.08 -14.71
CA THR A 178 13.14 -24.93 -14.73
C THR A 178 11.96 -24.22 -15.38
N GLU A 179 11.02 -25.00 -15.94
CA GLU A 179 9.78 -24.44 -16.50
C GLU A 179 8.97 -23.65 -15.47
N PHE A 180 9.07 -24.01 -14.19
CA PHE A 180 8.43 -23.31 -13.09
C PHE A 180 9.05 -21.93 -12.83
N ASP A 181 10.38 -21.82 -12.88
CA ASP A 181 11.09 -20.53 -12.77
C ASP A 181 10.74 -19.59 -13.94
N ARG A 182 10.54 -20.17 -15.14
CA ARG A 182 10.06 -19.44 -16.32
C ARG A 182 8.66 -18.87 -16.12
N ILE A 183 7.75 -19.65 -15.52
CA ILE A 183 6.39 -19.21 -15.19
C ILE A 183 6.43 -18.06 -14.18
N LEU A 184 7.23 -18.20 -13.13
CA LEU A 184 7.41 -17.13 -12.15
C LEU A 184 7.94 -15.84 -12.76
N SER A 185 8.99 -15.94 -13.58
CA SER A 185 9.59 -14.79 -14.24
C SER A 185 8.58 -14.08 -15.15
N GLU A 186 7.72 -14.85 -15.84
CA GLU A 186 6.64 -14.32 -16.67
C GLU A 186 5.57 -13.60 -15.83
N MET A 187 5.19 -14.15 -14.67
CA MET A 187 4.27 -13.49 -13.72
C MET A 187 4.87 -12.19 -13.17
N VAL A 188 6.11 -12.23 -12.68
CA VAL A 188 6.81 -11.05 -12.13
C VAL A 188 6.88 -9.96 -13.17
N ARG A 189 7.26 -10.28 -14.42
CA ARG A 189 7.32 -9.30 -15.52
C ARG A 189 5.95 -8.68 -15.80
N LEU A 190 4.88 -9.48 -15.81
CA LEU A 190 3.52 -8.98 -16.05
C LEU A 190 3.06 -8.05 -14.91
N LEU A 191 3.27 -8.46 -13.66
CA LEU A 191 2.86 -7.68 -12.49
C LEU A 191 3.69 -6.39 -12.37
N LEU A 192 5.00 -6.43 -12.63
CA LEU A 192 5.86 -5.24 -12.66
C LEU A 192 5.42 -4.24 -13.73
N GLN A 193 5.01 -4.72 -14.90
CA GLN A 193 4.42 -3.86 -15.94
C GLN A 193 3.15 -3.18 -15.42
N LYS A 194 2.25 -3.94 -14.78
CA LYS A 194 1.00 -3.41 -14.24
C LYS A 194 1.21 -2.48 -13.05
N GLU A 195 2.24 -2.70 -12.26
CA GLU A 195 2.68 -1.81 -11.18
C GLU A 195 3.03 -0.44 -11.74
N GLY A 196 3.92 -0.37 -12.75
CA GLY A 196 4.30 0.89 -13.40
C GLY A 196 3.11 1.61 -14.05
N GLU A 197 2.25 0.89 -14.78
CA GLU A 197 1.03 1.45 -15.37
C GLU A 197 0.08 2.05 -14.31
N THR A 198 -0.06 1.37 -13.17
CA THR A 198 -0.88 1.85 -12.05
C THR A 198 -0.24 3.04 -11.35
N GLY A 199 1.09 3.05 -11.16
CA GLY A 199 1.84 4.14 -10.55
C GLY A 199 1.72 5.44 -11.35
N GLU A 200 1.83 5.36 -12.68
CA GLU A 200 1.63 6.49 -13.57
C GLU A 200 0.18 7.00 -13.51
N ALA A 201 -0.81 6.10 -13.45
CA ALA A 201 -2.21 6.47 -13.30
C ALA A 201 -2.51 7.15 -11.96
N ILE A 202 -1.90 6.68 -10.86
CA ILE A 202 -1.96 7.31 -9.54
C ILE A 202 -1.43 8.74 -9.62
N TRP A 203 -0.25 8.93 -10.20
CA TRP A 203 0.33 10.27 -10.39
C TRP A 203 -0.62 11.20 -11.16
N ARG A 204 -1.16 10.75 -12.30
CA ARG A 204 -2.13 11.51 -13.10
C ARG A 204 -3.38 11.91 -12.30
N ILE A 205 -3.94 11.01 -11.48
CA ILE A 205 -5.09 11.35 -10.63
C ILE A 205 -4.70 12.36 -9.57
N MET A 206 -3.50 12.25 -8.99
CA MET A 206 -3.01 13.24 -8.02
C MET A 206 -2.89 14.63 -8.65
N GLU A 207 -2.35 14.73 -9.87
CA GLU A 207 -2.28 15.98 -10.64
C GLU A 207 -3.67 16.53 -11.00
N GLU A 208 -4.59 15.67 -11.41
CA GLU A 208 -5.96 16.06 -11.75
C GLU A 208 -6.74 16.53 -10.50
N PHE A 209 -6.58 15.84 -9.37
CA PHE A 209 -7.15 16.25 -8.09
C PHE A 209 -6.66 17.65 -7.70
N TRP A 210 -5.36 17.88 -7.86
CA TRP A 210 -4.76 19.19 -7.62
C TRP A 210 -5.29 20.27 -8.57
N THR A 211 -5.36 19.96 -9.86
CA THR A 211 -5.87 20.86 -10.91
C THR A 211 -7.32 21.23 -10.63
N ARG A 212 -8.17 20.28 -10.24
CA ARG A 212 -9.57 20.57 -9.87
C ARG A 212 -9.70 21.39 -8.61
N ILE A 213 -8.84 21.20 -7.61
CA ILE A 213 -8.83 22.07 -6.44
C ILE A 213 -8.46 23.49 -6.85
N LEU A 214 -7.44 23.68 -7.70
CA LEU A 214 -7.08 24.99 -8.21
C LEU A 214 -8.22 25.64 -9.00
N GLN A 215 -8.83 24.92 -9.95
CA GLN A 215 -9.94 25.40 -10.77
C GLN A 215 -11.20 25.68 -9.94
N TYR A 216 -11.53 24.81 -8.98
CA TYR A 216 -12.68 25.01 -8.11
C TYR A 216 -12.52 26.30 -7.30
N VAL A 217 -11.28 26.71 -7.01
CA VAL A 217 -10.96 27.91 -6.23
C VAL A 217 -10.82 29.18 -7.10
N GLU A 218 -10.39 29.06 -8.36
CA GLU A 218 -10.28 30.20 -9.29
C GLU A 218 -11.59 30.51 -10.03
N GLY A 219 -12.47 29.51 -10.17
CA GLY A 219 -13.77 29.67 -10.82
C GLY A 219 -14.77 30.47 -9.99
N ASP A 220 -15.59 31.27 -10.68
CA ASP A 220 -16.68 32.09 -10.14
C ASP A 220 -17.89 31.22 -9.73
N ASN A 221 -17.63 30.16 -8.96
CA ASN A 221 -18.58 29.11 -8.60
C ASN A 221 -19.56 29.66 -7.55
N VAL A 222 -20.86 29.44 -7.77
CA VAL A 222 -21.96 29.97 -6.94
C VAL A 222 -21.84 29.55 -5.46
N PHE A 223 -21.24 28.39 -5.17
CA PHE A 223 -20.89 27.93 -3.82
C PHE A 223 -19.84 28.81 -3.10
N TRP A 224 -19.07 29.63 -3.82
CA TRP A 224 -18.09 30.57 -3.27
C TRP A 224 -18.67 31.94 -2.94
N ARG A 225 -19.78 32.35 -3.56
CA ARG A 225 -20.32 33.72 -3.40
C ARG A 225 -21.08 33.96 -2.11
N HIS A 226 -21.52 32.92 -1.42
CA HIS A 226 -22.33 33.06 -0.20
C HIS A 226 -21.75 32.24 0.96
N PRO A 227 -20.81 32.80 1.76
CA PRO A 227 -20.65 32.30 3.10
C PRO A 227 -22.00 32.51 3.79
N GLN A 228 -22.74 31.46 4.13
CA GLN A 228 -24.06 31.53 4.77
C GLN A 228 -24.02 32.12 6.20
N GLY A 229 -23.14 33.10 6.47
CA GLY A 229 -22.85 33.61 7.81
C GLY A 229 -22.15 32.59 8.73
N SER A 230 -21.87 31.38 8.24
CA SER A 230 -21.26 30.32 9.04
C SER A 230 -19.73 30.38 8.97
N SER A 231 -19.08 30.36 10.12
CA SER A 231 -17.63 30.17 10.27
C SER A 231 -17.20 28.69 10.16
N SER A 232 -18.06 27.83 9.58
CA SER A 232 -17.83 26.39 9.46
C SER A 232 -16.72 26.05 8.47
N ILE A 233 -16.05 24.92 8.71
CA ILE A 233 -14.98 24.40 7.87
C ILE A 233 -15.49 24.22 6.43
N HIS A 234 -14.73 24.75 5.48
CA HIS A 234 -15.12 24.77 4.08
C HIS A 234 -15.02 23.38 3.44
N TYR A 235 -15.91 23.07 2.48
CA TYR A 235 -15.90 21.79 1.76
C TYR A 235 -14.53 21.46 1.15
N VAL A 236 -13.85 22.44 0.54
CA VAL A 236 -12.48 22.23 -0.01
C VAL A 236 -11.49 21.84 1.07
N THR A 237 -11.61 22.42 2.27
CA THR A 237 -10.77 22.04 3.41
C THR A 237 -11.05 20.59 3.81
N LEU A 238 -12.32 20.17 3.87
CA LEU A 238 -12.68 18.78 4.17
C LEU A 238 -12.17 17.81 3.10
N SER A 239 -12.41 18.08 1.81
CA SER A 239 -11.97 17.23 0.69
C SER A 239 -10.45 17.10 0.63
N LEU A 240 -9.73 18.20 0.80
CA LEU A 240 -8.27 18.19 0.73
C LEU A 240 -7.64 17.58 1.98
N THR A 241 -8.21 17.77 3.16
CA THR A 241 -7.79 17.04 4.36
C THR A 241 -8.01 15.53 4.18
N SER A 242 -9.15 15.09 3.67
CA SER A 242 -9.40 13.66 3.39
C SER A 242 -8.39 13.10 2.39
N TYR A 243 -8.06 13.87 1.35
CA TYR A 243 -7.05 13.50 0.37
C TYR A 243 -5.64 13.40 0.96
N ILE A 244 -5.21 14.39 1.77
CA ILE A 244 -3.91 14.33 2.45
C ILE A 244 -3.86 13.12 3.39
N ARG A 245 -4.93 12.84 4.14
CA ARG A 245 -5.02 11.63 4.98
C ARG A 245 -4.81 10.35 4.16
N LEU A 246 -5.42 10.27 2.96
CA LEU A 246 -5.26 9.12 2.07
C LEU A 246 -3.81 8.97 1.60
N LEU A 247 -3.17 10.05 1.14
CA LEU A 247 -1.76 10.01 0.73
C LEU A 247 -0.84 9.58 1.89
N TYR A 248 -1.09 10.08 3.10
CA TYR A 248 -0.32 9.69 4.29
C TYR A 248 -0.53 8.23 4.69
N ALA A 249 -1.75 7.71 4.55
CA ALA A 249 -2.04 6.29 4.81
C ALA A 249 -1.22 5.38 3.89
N HIS A 250 -0.94 5.83 2.67
CA HIS A 250 -0.12 5.12 1.68
C HIS A 250 1.26 5.77 1.45
N HIS A 251 1.81 6.46 2.45
CA HIS A 251 3.01 7.30 2.28
C HIS A 251 4.21 6.59 1.65
N ARG A 252 4.47 5.31 1.98
CA ARG A 252 5.58 4.54 1.39
C ARG A 252 5.45 4.41 -0.13
N LEU A 253 4.24 4.12 -0.62
CA LEU A 253 3.96 3.96 -2.04
C LEU A 253 3.96 5.31 -2.75
N VAL A 254 3.31 6.31 -2.12
CA VAL A 254 3.24 7.65 -2.68
C VAL A 254 4.63 8.27 -2.74
N ASP A 255 5.49 8.06 -1.75
CA ASP A 255 6.88 8.53 -1.76
C ASP A 255 7.69 7.96 -2.94
N GLN A 256 7.53 6.67 -3.24
CA GLN A 256 8.15 6.04 -4.39
C GLN A 256 7.67 6.66 -5.71
N ILE A 257 6.35 6.81 -5.88
CA ILE A 257 5.75 7.39 -7.08
C ILE A 257 6.19 8.86 -7.28
N VAL A 258 6.18 9.66 -6.20
CA VAL A 258 6.58 11.07 -6.25
C VAL A 258 8.07 11.21 -6.53
N SER A 259 8.90 10.34 -5.95
CA SER A 259 10.35 10.31 -6.20
C SER A 259 10.67 9.92 -7.64
N GLU A 260 9.96 8.93 -8.18
CA GLU A 260 10.09 8.54 -9.58
C GLU A 260 9.68 9.70 -10.51
N ALA A 261 8.53 10.33 -10.27
CA ALA A 261 8.06 11.48 -11.03
C ALA A 261 9.04 12.66 -10.99
N ALA A 262 9.66 12.93 -9.83
CA ALA A 262 10.72 13.94 -9.69
C ALA A 262 11.97 13.56 -10.50
N SER A 263 12.40 12.29 -10.45
CA SER A 263 13.57 11.80 -11.19
C SER A 263 13.41 11.89 -12.71
N LEU A 264 12.17 11.69 -13.20
CA LEU A 264 11.81 11.81 -14.62
C LEU A 264 11.58 13.26 -15.05
N GLY A 265 11.62 14.22 -14.12
CA GLY A 265 11.34 15.64 -14.40
C GLY A 265 9.86 15.97 -14.60
N ASN A 266 8.95 15.03 -14.32
CA ASN A 266 7.50 15.23 -14.40
C ASN A 266 6.99 16.06 -13.22
N TYR A 267 7.64 15.97 -12.05
CA TYR A 267 7.32 16.80 -10.90
C TYR A 267 8.29 17.99 -10.77
N VAL A 268 7.79 19.20 -11.06
CA VAL A 268 8.54 20.46 -10.90
C VAL A 268 8.11 21.17 -9.63
N THR A 269 8.99 21.20 -8.62
CA THR A 269 8.70 21.81 -7.32
C THR A 269 8.83 23.34 -7.37
N ARG A 270 7.95 24.03 -6.65
CA ARG A 270 8.03 25.47 -6.34
C ARG A 270 8.94 25.74 -5.14
N ILE A 271 9.16 24.73 -4.31
CA ILE A 271 9.97 24.81 -3.08
C ILE A 271 11.24 23.97 -3.27
N ALA A 272 12.38 24.54 -2.91
CA ALA A 272 13.64 23.80 -2.87
C ALA A 272 13.71 22.96 -1.59
N ASN A 273 13.51 21.65 -1.74
CA ASN A 273 13.71 20.66 -0.68
C ASN A 273 14.16 19.33 -1.35
N ASN A 274 15.03 18.59 -0.66
CA ASN A 274 15.65 17.36 -1.16
C ASN A 274 14.73 16.14 -1.06
N ASP A 275 13.60 16.27 -0.37
CA ASP A 275 12.58 15.23 -0.20
C ASP A 275 11.34 15.58 -1.05
N PRO A 276 11.10 14.89 -2.17
CA PRO A 276 9.97 15.16 -3.07
C PRO A 276 8.60 15.02 -2.38
N PHE A 277 8.41 14.02 -1.52
CA PHE A 277 7.14 13.80 -0.83
C PHE A 277 6.87 14.84 0.25
N ALA A 278 7.90 15.22 1.02
CA ALA A 278 7.80 16.33 1.96
C ALA A 278 7.50 17.65 1.21
N THR A 279 8.10 17.85 0.04
CA THR A 279 7.85 19.02 -0.81
C THR A 279 6.41 19.08 -1.27
N LEU A 280 5.87 17.97 -1.78
CA LEU A 280 4.47 17.85 -2.19
C LEU A 280 3.53 18.20 -1.04
N THR A 281 3.79 17.66 0.15
CA THR A 281 2.98 17.93 1.34
C THR A 281 3.02 19.41 1.75
N MET A 282 4.20 20.04 1.70
CA MET A 282 4.37 21.46 2.00
C MET A 282 3.61 22.34 1.00
N GLU A 283 3.73 22.04 -0.30
CA GLU A 283 3.02 22.76 -1.36
C GLU A 283 1.50 22.62 -1.22
N MET A 284 1.01 21.42 -0.91
CA MET A 284 -0.41 21.18 -0.61
C MET A 284 -0.89 22.02 0.58
N THR A 285 -0.11 22.06 1.66
CA THR A 285 -0.45 22.83 2.86
C THR A 285 -0.45 24.34 2.58
N LEU A 286 0.56 24.85 1.86
CA LEU A 286 0.68 26.27 1.54
C LEU A 286 -0.45 26.73 0.60
N LEU A 287 -0.82 25.92 -0.40
CA LEU A 287 -1.94 26.28 -1.26
C LEU A 287 -3.23 26.42 -0.45
N ILE A 288 -3.52 25.50 0.48
CA ILE A 288 -4.71 25.60 1.33
C ILE A 288 -4.71 26.92 2.09
N GLN A 289 -3.58 27.27 2.72
CA GLN A 289 -3.45 28.50 3.48
C GLN A 289 -3.68 29.73 2.61
N GLU A 290 -3.08 29.78 1.41
CA GLU A 290 -3.29 30.86 0.45
C GLU A 290 -4.78 30.98 0.06
N LYS A 291 -5.43 29.87 -0.25
CA LYS A 291 -6.83 29.86 -0.67
C LYS A 291 -7.79 30.18 0.47
N LEU A 292 -7.50 29.74 1.69
CA LEU A 292 -8.26 30.14 2.89
C LEU A 292 -8.10 31.64 3.16
N ALA A 293 -6.91 32.20 2.98
CA ALA A 293 -6.68 33.63 3.09
C ALA A 293 -7.49 34.41 2.06
N GLN A 294 -7.52 33.98 0.80
CA GLN A 294 -8.36 34.56 -0.24
C GLN A 294 -9.85 34.50 0.13
N LYS A 295 -10.36 33.33 0.54
CA LYS A 295 -11.77 33.17 0.95
C LYS A 295 -12.12 34.03 2.16
N SER A 296 -11.18 34.23 3.09
CA SER A 296 -11.40 35.06 4.28
C SER A 296 -11.80 36.50 3.91
N LEU A 297 -11.36 37.00 2.74
CA LEU A 297 -11.69 38.36 2.28
C LEU A 297 -13.18 38.54 1.98
N LEU A 298 -13.91 37.46 1.68
CA LEU A 298 -15.35 37.48 1.41
C LEU A 298 -16.20 37.74 2.66
N PHE A 299 -15.64 37.58 3.86
CA PHE A 299 -16.36 37.89 5.09
C PHE A 299 -16.41 39.41 5.33
N PRO A 300 -17.58 39.92 5.77
CA PRO A 300 -17.84 41.36 5.83
C PRO A 300 -17.06 42.07 6.94
N THR A 301 -16.78 41.41 8.06
CA THR A 301 -16.04 42.00 9.18
C THR A 301 -14.72 41.28 9.41
N GLN A 302 -13.71 42.06 9.83
CA GLN A 302 -12.38 41.55 10.14
C GLN A 302 -12.40 40.45 11.22
N SER A 303 -13.30 40.55 12.20
CA SER A 303 -13.47 39.52 13.23
C SER A 303 -13.91 38.16 12.66
N PHE A 304 -14.83 38.14 11.68
CA PHE A 304 -15.23 36.91 11.00
C PHE A 304 -14.10 36.33 10.13
N ARG A 305 -13.27 37.20 9.52
CA ARG A 305 -12.08 36.75 8.77
C ARG A 305 -11.12 35.96 9.67
N PHE A 306 -10.78 36.55 10.82
CA PHE A 306 -9.87 35.90 11.78
C PHE A 306 -10.47 34.63 12.35
N LEU A 307 -11.75 34.63 12.73
CA LEU A 307 -12.41 33.44 13.27
C LEU A 307 -12.42 32.29 12.24
N PHE A 308 -12.74 32.59 10.98
CA PHE A 308 -12.70 31.61 9.89
C PHE A 308 -11.30 31.03 9.69
N LEU A 309 -10.26 31.88 9.65
CA LEU A 309 -8.87 31.44 9.49
C LEU A 309 -8.39 30.61 10.68
N VAL A 310 -8.68 31.03 11.92
CA VAL A 310 -8.29 30.28 13.12
C VAL A 310 -8.95 28.90 13.14
N ASN A 311 -10.26 28.82 12.88
CA ASN A 311 -10.97 27.55 12.87
C ASN A 311 -10.43 26.61 11.78
N SER A 312 -10.19 27.14 10.58
CA SER A 312 -9.71 26.35 9.44
C SER A 312 -8.27 25.89 9.63
N SER A 313 -7.38 26.77 10.10
CA SER A 313 -5.98 26.45 10.40
C SER A 313 -5.87 25.47 11.56
N TYR A 314 -6.67 25.64 12.63
CA TYR A 314 -6.70 24.69 13.74
C TYR A 314 -7.19 23.31 13.29
N PHE A 315 -8.21 23.25 12.43
CA PHE A 315 -8.67 22.00 11.85
C PHE A 315 -7.56 21.30 11.06
N ILE A 316 -6.91 22.00 10.12
CA ILE A 316 -5.81 21.44 9.34
C ILE A 316 -4.67 20.99 10.24
N TRP A 317 -4.28 21.79 11.23
CA TRP A 317 -3.24 21.43 12.18
C TRP A 317 -3.60 20.17 12.97
N LYS A 318 -4.83 20.08 13.49
CA LYS A 318 -5.30 18.92 14.26
C LYS A 318 -5.21 17.65 13.42
N GLU A 319 -5.64 17.73 12.18
CA GLU A 319 -5.60 16.63 11.21
C GLU A 319 -4.17 16.22 10.86
N LEU A 320 -3.35 17.23 10.56
CA LEU A 320 -1.89 17.24 10.50
C LEU A 320 -1.24 16.36 11.57
N HIS A 321 -1.55 16.77 12.79
CA HIS A 321 -0.94 16.30 14.02
C HIS A 321 -1.36 14.88 14.37
N GLU A 322 -2.64 14.54 14.18
CA GLU A 322 -3.12 13.19 14.44
C GLU A 322 -2.58 12.18 13.42
N LEU A 323 -2.46 12.57 12.14
CA LEU A 323 -1.76 11.74 11.13
C LEU A 323 -0.31 11.48 11.54
N ARG A 324 0.42 12.53 11.93
CA ARG A 324 1.80 12.40 12.40
C ARG A 324 1.90 11.48 13.64
N LYS A 325 0.98 11.58 14.60
CA LYS A 325 0.97 10.69 15.78
C LYS A 325 0.67 9.23 15.44
N SER A 326 -0.16 9.00 14.42
CA SER A 326 -0.52 7.66 13.97
C SER A 326 0.62 6.95 13.23
N ASN A 327 1.66 7.69 12.80
CA ASN A 327 2.85 7.12 12.17
C ASN A 327 3.60 6.19 13.16
N PRO A 328 3.80 4.90 12.84
CA PRO A 328 4.52 3.95 13.68
C PRO A 328 5.92 4.41 14.09
N LEU A 329 6.63 5.12 13.20
CA LEU A 329 7.95 5.69 13.48
C LEU A 329 7.88 6.77 14.57
N CYS A 330 6.95 7.73 14.44
CA CYS A 330 6.75 8.76 15.45
C CYS A 330 6.35 8.18 16.80
N LYS A 331 5.54 7.11 16.80
CA LYS A 331 5.16 6.38 18.01
C LYS A 331 6.36 5.68 18.64
N PHE A 332 7.17 4.98 17.83
CA PHE A 332 8.41 4.36 18.28
C PHE A 332 9.37 5.39 18.87
N GLU A 333 9.69 6.47 18.14
CA GLU A 333 10.61 7.52 18.59
C GLU A 333 10.13 8.16 19.91
N SER A 334 8.82 8.37 20.05
CA SER A 334 8.25 8.93 21.29
C SER A 334 8.36 7.96 22.48
N GLU A 335 8.04 6.67 22.28
CA GLU A 335 8.17 5.64 23.31
C GLU A 335 9.63 5.34 23.66
N PHE A 336 10.52 5.37 22.66
CA PHE A 336 11.96 5.28 22.83
C PHE A 336 12.46 6.43 23.71
N MET A 337 12.13 7.68 23.40
CA MET A 337 12.52 8.84 24.21
C MET A 337 12.01 8.75 25.65
N ARG A 338 10.76 8.33 25.84
CA ARG A 338 10.17 8.15 27.18
C ARG A 338 10.90 7.07 27.98
N THR A 339 11.24 5.96 27.33
CA THR A 339 11.96 4.84 27.95
C THR A 339 13.40 5.24 28.27
N TYR A 340 14.10 5.85 27.31
CA TYR A 340 15.47 6.34 27.45
C TYR A 340 15.61 7.33 28.60
N THR A 341 14.76 8.36 28.65
CA THR A 341 14.81 9.39 29.72
C THR A 341 14.61 8.79 31.11
N THR A 342 13.82 7.73 31.22
CA THR A 342 13.61 7.00 32.48
C THR A 342 14.81 6.11 32.82
N GLN A 343 15.26 5.27 31.88
CA GLN A 343 16.29 4.26 32.12
C GLN A 343 17.72 4.84 32.16
N LYS A 344 17.95 6.03 31.60
CA LYS A 344 19.21 6.77 31.77
C LYS A 344 19.49 7.10 33.24
N LEU A 345 18.45 7.31 34.05
CA LEU A 345 18.56 7.59 35.48
C LEU A 345 18.70 6.32 36.34
N TRP A 346 18.56 5.14 35.75
CA TRP A 346 18.78 3.89 36.47
C TRP A 346 20.28 3.64 36.61
N LYS A 347 20.68 2.81 37.57
CA LYS A 347 22.08 2.48 37.80
C LYS A 347 22.31 0.99 37.74
N VAL A 348 23.28 0.57 36.94
CA VAL A 348 23.84 -0.79 36.99
C VAL A 348 25.28 -0.69 37.51
N PRO A 349 25.53 -1.05 38.79
CA PRO A 349 26.83 -0.83 39.42
C PRO A 349 27.98 -1.61 38.78
N ASP A 350 27.71 -2.85 38.35
CA ASP A 350 28.69 -3.69 37.68
C ASP A 350 28.93 -3.17 36.24
N PRO A 351 30.15 -2.71 35.92
CA PRO A 351 30.46 -2.14 34.60
C PRO A 351 30.41 -3.19 33.48
N THR A 352 30.74 -4.45 33.76
CA THR A 352 30.71 -5.53 32.78
C THR A 352 29.27 -5.91 32.46
N LEU A 353 28.40 -6.01 33.47
CA LEU A 353 26.97 -6.26 33.26
C LEU A 353 26.30 -5.10 32.51
N ARG A 354 26.61 -3.86 32.88
CA ARG A 354 26.12 -2.65 32.21
C ARG A 354 26.49 -2.61 30.74
N ALA A 355 27.75 -2.89 30.40
CA ALA A 355 28.20 -2.96 29.01
C ALA A 355 27.48 -4.07 28.23
N ARG A 356 27.29 -5.26 28.82
CA ARG A 356 26.56 -6.36 28.18
C ARG A 356 25.10 -6.02 27.91
N LEU A 357 24.43 -5.35 28.85
CA LEU A 357 23.04 -4.90 28.68
C LEU A 357 22.92 -3.87 27.56
N ARG A 358 23.80 -2.87 27.51
CA ARG A 358 23.84 -1.86 26.44
C ARG A 358 24.03 -2.52 25.07
N ASN A 359 25.00 -3.41 24.94
CA ASN A 359 25.27 -4.09 23.68
C ASN A 359 24.06 -4.91 23.21
N ALA A 360 23.43 -5.69 24.10
CA ALA A 360 22.26 -6.48 23.75
C ALA A 360 21.06 -5.60 23.31
N ILE A 361 20.88 -4.45 23.95
CA ILE A 361 19.81 -3.49 23.57
C ILE A 361 20.15 -2.86 22.21
N VAL A 362 21.39 -2.41 21.99
CA VAL A 362 21.84 -1.81 20.73
C VAL A 362 21.70 -2.80 19.57
N GLU A 363 22.20 -4.03 19.74
CA GLU A 363 22.14 -5.07 18.71
C GLU A 363 20.71 -5.34 18.23
N ARG A 364 19.73 -5.26 19.13
CA ARG A 364 18.34 -5.52 18.79
C ARG A 364 17.63 -4.27 18.30
N VAL A 365 17.65 -3.19 19.08
CA VAL A 365 16.89 -1.97 18.79
C VAL A 365 17.46 -1.21 17.59
N ALA A 366 18.78 -1.07 17.47
CA ALA A 366 19.37 -0.34 16.34
C ALA A 366 19.24 -1.14 15.03
N ALA A 367 19.36 -2.48 15.07
CA ALA A 367 19.18 -3.31 13.88
C ALA A 367 17.75 -3.26 13.36
N ASP A 368 16.75 -3.44 14.24
CA ASP A 368 15.33 -3.38 13.86
C ASP A 368 14.95 -1.97 13.37
N TYR A 369 15.50 -0.92 14.01
CA TYR A 369 15.28 0.47 13.60
C TYR A 369 15.88 0.77 12.23
N ARG A 370 17.14 0.41 11.96
CA ARG A 370 17.78 0.57 10.64
C ARG A 370 17.01 -0.16 9.56
N LYS A 371 16.66 -1.43 9.81
CA LYS A 371 15.85 -2.24 8.89
C LYS A 371 14.49 -1.60 8.62
N TYR A 372 13.83 -1.05 9.64
CA TYR A 372 12.56 -0.35 9.46
C TYR A 372 12.72 0.88 8.55
N LEU A 373 13.74 1.71 8.77
CA LEU A 373 13.99 2.90 7.94
C LEU A 373 14.27 2.53 6.48
N GLU A 374 15.07 1.48 6.25
CA GLU A 374 15.38 0.96 4.91
C GLU A 374 14.12 0.45 4.20
N VAL A 375 13.34 -0.39 4.86
CA VAL A 375 12.12 -0.98 4.28
C VAL A 375 11.10 0.10 3.91
N ASN A 376 10.96 1.13 4.76
CA ASN A 376 9.98 2.19 4.59
C ASN A 376 10.52 3.44 3.87
N SER A 377 11.73 3.37 3.30
CA SER A 377 12.35 4.48 2.55
C SER A 377 12.39 5.81 3.31
N VAL A 378 12.53 5.75 4.65
CA VAL A 378 12.50 6.96 5.48
C VAL A 378 13.83 7.71 5.36
N SER A 379 13.78 8.84 4.66
CA SER A 379 14.98 9.65 4.38
C SER A 379 15.36 10.60 5.52
N THR A 380 14.41 11.02 6.37
CA THR A 380 14.65 12.01 7.44
C THR A 380 13.98 11.62 8.77
N PRO A 381 14.51 10.62 9.51
CA PRO A 381 14.01 10.29 10.84
C PRO A 381 14.32 11.42 11.84
N ARG A 382 13.53 11.52 12.92
CA ARG A 382 13.78 12.52 13.98
C ARG A 382 14.99 12.15 14.81
N ILE A 383 15.23 10.85 14.99
CA ILE A 383 16.41 10.30 15.65
C ILE A 383 17.17 9.51 14.58
N THR A 384 18.37 9.95 14.23
CA THR A 384 19.21 9.20 13.29
C THR A 384 19.65 7.87 13.91
N PRO A 385 19.94 6.83 13.09
CA PRO A 385 20.47 5.58 13.62
C PRO A 385 21.70 5.76 14.50
N GLN A 386 22.58 6.69 14.13
CA GLN A 386 23.78 7.03 14.90
C GLN A 386 23.43 7.67 16.25
N GLU A 387 22.55 8.67 16.26
CA GLU A 387 22.08 9.30 17.51
C GLU A 387 21.40 8.27 18.42
N LEU A 388 20.58 7.37 17.86
CA LEU A 388 19.92 6.32 18.64
C LEU A 388 20.94 5.39 19.31
N GLU A 389 21.99 4.98 18.60
CA GLU A 389 23.07 4.17 19.14
C GLU A 389 23.84 4.91 20.24
N GLU A 390 24.21 6.17 20.02
CA GLU A 390 24.88 7.02 21.02
C GLU A 390 24.03 7.17 22.29
N MET A 391 22.73 7.42 22.14
CA MET A 391 21.81 7.52 23.26
C MET A 391 21.73 6.19 24.04
N LEU A 392 21.72 5.05 23.35
CA LEU A 392 21.70 3.75 24.04
C LEU A 392 22.97 3.48 24.84
N GLN A 393 24.12 4.07 24.47
CA GLN A 393 25.36 3.95 25.25
C GLN A 393 25.32 4.71 26.58
N ASP A 394 24.41 5.67 26.75
CA ASP A 394 24.24 6.44 28.00
C ASP A 394 23.35 5.74 29.04
N LEU A 395 22.69 4.63 28.69
CA LEU A 395 21.72 3.98 29.57
C LEU A 395 22.39 3.43 30.83
N PHE A 396 21.77 3.57 32.00
CA PHE A 396 22.24 3.00 33.26
C PHE A 396 23.44 3.69 33.96
N GLU A 397 23.76 4.95 33.64
CA GLU A 397 24.82 5.75 34.30
C GLU A 397 24.37 6.45 35.61
N GLY A 398 23.08 6.36 35.98
CA GLY A 398 22.43 7.17 37.02
C GLY A 398 22.96 7.08 38.45
#